data_AF-A0A503WV12-F1
#
_entry.id   AF-A0A503WV12-F1
#
_cell.length_a   1.000
_cell.length_b   1.000
_cell.length_c   1.000
_cell.angle_alpha   90.00
_cell.angle_beta   90.00
_cell.angle_gamma   90.00
#
_symmetry.space_group_name_H-M   'P 1'
#
loop_
_entity.id
_entity.type
_entity.pdbx_description
1 polymer ?
#
loop_
_entity_poly.entity_id
_entity_poly.type
_entity_poly.pdbx_seq_one_letter_code
_entity_poly.pdbx_strand_id
1 'polypeptide(L)'
;MSRKTACFAMAGLTMLGSISQTAAGGRAVECYEPVQTPDVYDTVYEDVMISPPSQQVDYEAPIYGTRERVVMTVPAQVTYEVVPAITRTVYHTVKVDDGGYSWEWRLIHGRKVLCKVWHKARYERVAETVVIQPERTRRVVIPAQYDRIAQEVLVRPEQRRVIDIPAAYQTVARRVLVREGSSGWRRVHIPRHCQD
;
A
#
# COMPACT_ATOMS: atom_id res chain seq x y z
N MET A 1 -22.87 -55.87 12.41
CA MET A 1 -22.73 -57.00 13.35
C MET A 1 -22.58 -56.46 14.77
N SER A 2 -23.66 -56.40 15.54
CA SER A 2 -23.60 -56.65 16.98
C SER A 2 -25.02 -56.86 17.46
N ARG A 3 -25.32 -58.14 17.66
CA ARG A 3 -26.63 -58.73 17.89
C ARG A 3 -26.92 -58.56 19.38
N LYS A 4 -27.54 -57.45 19.77
CA LYS A 4 -28.05 -57.29 21.14
C LYS A 4 -29.38 -58.03 21.24
N THR A 5 -29.27 -59.30 21.63
CA THR A 5 -30.36 -60.13 22.15
C THR A 5 -30.91 -59.47 23.41
N ALA A 6 -31.91 -58.62 23.25
CA ALA A 6 -32.77 -58.21 24.35
C ALA A 6 -33.76 -59.35 24.61
N CYS A 7 -33.62 -60.00 25.77
CA CYS A 7 -34.62 -60.91 26.32
C CYS A 7 -35.96 -60.18 26.40
N PHE A 8 -36.84 -60.42 25.44
CA PHE A 8 -38.26 -60.16 25.60
C PHE A 8 -38.78 -61.21 26.59
N ALA A 9 -38.79 -60.86 27.87
CA ALA A 9 -39.65 -61.53 28.82
C ALA A 9 -41.08 -61.29 28.33
N MET A 10 -41.65 -62.30 27.69
CA MET A 10 -43.08 -62.41 27.43
C MET A 10 -43.76 -62.52 28.80
N ALA A 11 -43.92 -61.39 29.49
CA ALA A 11 -44.92 -61.26 30.52
C ALA A 11 -46.26 -61.33 29.79
N GLY A 12 -46.81 -62.54 29.73
CA GLY A 12 -48.17 -62.77 29.31
C GLY A 12 -49.09 -61.99 30.24
N LEU A 13 -49.33 -60.73 29.91
CA LEU A 13 -50.51 -60.04 30.37
C LEU A 13 -51.67 -60.76 29.70
N THR A 14 -52.21 -61.74 30.41
CA THR A 14 -53.60 -62.11 30.26
C THR A 14 -54.37 -60.80 30.26
N MET A 15 -54.93 -60.43 29.11
CA MET A 15 -56.03 -59.48 29.08
C MET A 15 -57.15 -60.17 29.87
N LEU A 16 -57.12 -59.99 31.19
CA LEU A 16 -58.32 -59.92 31.99
C LEU A 16 -59.12 -58.83 31.29
N GLY A 17 -59.98 -59.26 30.37
CA GLY A 17 -61.10 -58.46 29.93
C GLY A 17 -61.76 -58.04 31.22
N SER A 18 -61.56 -56.77 31.57
CA SER A 18 -62.33 -56.08 32.57
C SER A 18 -63.74 -56.01 32.00
N ILE A 19 -64.44 -57.14 32.08
CA ILE A 19 -65.90 -57.19 32.05
C ILE A 19 -66.26 -56.40 33.31
N SER A 20 -66.47 -55.11 33.11
CA SER A 20 -67.02 -54.22 34.12
C SER A 20 -68.31 -54.86 34.63
N GLN A 21 -68.24 -55.46 35.81
CA GLN A 21 -69.41 -55.94 36.51
C GLN A 21 -70.24 -54.73 36.91
N THR A 22 -71.29 -54.42 36.16
CA THR A 22 -72.49 -53.82 36.76
C THR A 22 -73.36 -54.97 37.28
N ALA A 23 -72.84 -55.72 38.25
CA ALA A 23 -73.56 -56.74 39.00
C ALA A 23 -74.11 -56.12 40.31
N ALA A 24 -74.89 -55.06 40.15
CA ALA A 24 -75.92 -54.64 41.08
C ALA A 24 -77.16 -54.49 40.20
N GLY A 25 -78.27 -55.17 40.53
CA GLY A 25 -79.45 -55.37 39.66
C GLY A 25 -80.26 -54.13 39.28
N GLY A 26 -79.62 -53.03 38.90
CA GLY A 26 -80.25 -51.87 38.26
C GLY A 26 -80.34 -52.08 36.74
N ARG A 27 -81.50 -51.76 36.15
CA ARG A 27 -81.62 -51.63 34.68
C ARG A 27 -80.93 -50.34 34.25
N ALA A 28 -80.06 -50.40 33.24
CA ALA A 28 -79.52 -49.18 32.65
C ALA A 28 -80.68 -48.44 31.96
N VAL A 29 -80.96 -47.22 32.40
CA VAL A 29 -81.98 -46.38 31.77
C VAL A 29 -81.37 -45.72 30.53
N GLU A 30 -80.18 -45.14 30.66
CA GLU A 30 -79.50 -44.47 29.57
C GLU A 30 -78.10 -45.04 29.37
N CYS A 31 -77.75 -45.32 28.11
CA CYS A 31 -76.43 -45.81 27.75
C CYS A 31 -75.67 -44.80 26.90
N TYR A 32 -74.38 -44.69 27.18
CA TYR A 32 -73.50 -43.73 26.52
C TYR A 32 -72.27 -44.45 25.99
N GLU A 33 -71.91 -44.14 24.74
CA GLU A 33 -70.66 -44.57 24.12
C GLU A 33 -69.64 -43.44 24.23
N PRO A 34 -68.37 -43.74 24.61
CA PRO A 34 -67.32 -42.73 24.59
C PRO A 34 -66.99 -42.37 23.14
N VAL A 35 -67.14 -41.10 22.78
CA VAL A 35 -66.75 -40.56 21.47
C VAL A 35 -65.51 -39.70 21.65
N GLN A 36 -64.48 -40.03 20.89
CA GLN A 36 -63.25 -39.24 20.79
C GLN A 36 -63.26 -38.51 19.46
N THR A 37 -63.24 -37.17 19.52
CA THR A 37 -63.01 -36.36 18.33
C THR A 37 -61.52 -36.04 18.26
N PRO A 38 -60.82 -36.38 17.16
CA PRO A 38 -59.40 -36.11 17.05
C PRO A 38 -59.15 -34.60 16.92
N ASP A 39 -57.95 -34.22 17.31
CA ASP A 39 -57.39 -32.91 17.04
C ASP A 39 -57.37 -32.62 15.54
N VAL A 40 -57.73 -31.38 15.19
CA VAL A 40 -57.64 -30.90 13.81
C VAL A 40 -56.44 -29.98 13.71
N TYR A 41 -55.46 -30.42 12.90
CA TYR A 41 -54.28 -29.65 12.58
C TYR A 41 -54.39 -29.04 11.20
N ASP A 42 -53.76 -27.88 11.04
CA ASP A 42 -53.52 -27.26 9.74
C ASP A 42 -52.03 -26.96 9.57
N THR A 43 -51.58 -26.83 8.33
CA THR A 43 -50.20 -26.47 7.98
C THR A 43 -50.15 -25.03 7.52
N VAL A 44 -49.52 -24.19 8.32
CA VAL A 44 -49.27 -22.78 7.98
C VAL A 44 -47.86 -22.66 7.43
N TYR A 45 -47.73 -21.98 6.29
CA TYR A 45 -46.45 -21.62 5.70
C TYR A 45 -46.05 -20.22 6.18
N GLU A 46 -44.83 -20.10 6.69
CA GLU A 46 -44.29 -18.84 7.18
C GLU A 46 -42.88 -18.64 6.59
N ASP A 47 -42.60 -17.44 6.09
CA ASP A 47 -41.28 -17.07 5.61
C ASP A 47 -40.41 -16.67 6.80
N VAL A 48 -39.50 -17.57 7.17
CA VAL A 48 -38.56 -17.34 8.26
C VAL A 48 -37.26 -16.81 7.67
N MET A 49 -36.75 -15.72 8.22
CA MET A 49 -35.44 -15.19 7.86
C MET A 49 -34.35 -16.15 8.37
N ILE A 50 -33.60 -16.75 7.44
CA ILE A 50 -32.53 -17.71 7.75
C ILE A 50 -31.14 -17.05 7.74
N SER A 51 -31.01 -15.90 7.07
CA SER A 51 -29.80 -15.09 7.11
C SER A 51 -30.19 -13.61 7.18
N PRO A 52 -29.71 -12.86 8.19
CA PRO A 52 -29.90 -11.42 8.23
C PRO A 52 -29.18 -10.73 7.07
N PRO A 53 -29.59 -9.51 6.70
CA PRO A 53 -28.84 -8.72 5.75
C PRO A 53 -27.45 -8.44 6.33
N SER A 54 -26.43 -8.54 5.48
CA SER A 54 -25.04 -8.31 5.90
C SER A 54 -24.30 -7.49 4.85
N GLN A 55 -23.19 -6.89 5.26
CA GLN A 55 -22.32 -6.15 4.37
C GLN A 55 -20.97 -6.84 4.31
N GLN A 56 -20.52 -7.14 3.09
CA GLN A 56 -19.17 -7.55 2.83
C GLN A 56 -18.36 -6.33 2.37
N VAL A 57 -17.19 -6.12 2.98
CA VAL A 57 -16.29 -5.02 2.63
C VAL A 57 -15.04 -5.60 2.01
N ASP A 58 -14.86 -5.36 0.73
CA ASP A 58 -13.66 -5.74 0.00
C ASP A 58 -12.73 -4.51 -0.11
N TYR A 59 -11.46 -4.72 0.21
CA TYR A 59 -10.41 -3.69 0.15
C TYR A 59 -9.48 -3.98 -1.02
N GLU A 60 -9.32 -3.02 -1.92
CA GLU A 60 -8.32 -3.05 -2.97
C GLU A 60 -7.15 -2.15 -2.59
N ALA A 61 -5.96 -2.74 -2.48
CA ALA A 61 -4.74 -2.02 -2.12
C ALA A 61 -4.40 -0.90 -3.14
N PRO A 62 -3.76 0.19 -2.69
CA PRO A 62 -3.30 1.25 -3.58
C PRO A 62 -2.21 0.73 -4.53
N ILE A 63 -2.20 1.26 -5.75
CA ILE A 63 -1.12 1.02 -6.70
C ILE A 63 -0.20 2.22 -6.72
N TYR A 64 1.07 1.97 -6.40
CA TYR A 64 2.15 2.92 -6.58
C TYR A 64 2.87 2.68 -7.90
N GLY A 65 3.35 3.75 -8.50
CA GLY A 65 4.20 3.72 -9.68
C GLY A 65 5.35 4.69 -9.52
N THR A 66 6.34 4.58 -10.41
CA THR A 66 7.46 5.52 -10.47
C THR A 66 7.24 6.51 -11.60
N ARG A 67 7.48 7.79 -11.32
CA ARG A 67 7.54 8.84 -12.33
C ARG A 67 8.94 9.43 -12.34
N GLU A 68 9.55 9.50 -13.52
CA GLU A 68 10.81 10.23 -13.68
C GLU A 68 10.56 11.73 -13.62
N ARG A 69 11.32 12.42 -12.76
CA ARG A 69 11.38 13.87 -12.72
C ARG A 69 12.81 14.32 -12.96
N VAL A 70 12.99 15.24 -13.91
CA VAL A 70 14.26 15.93 -14.12
C VAL A 70 14.45 16.94 -12.99
N VAL A 71 15.52 16.81 -12.23
CA VAL A 71 15.87 17.70 -11.13
C VAL A 71 17.25 18.29 -11.41
N MET A 72 17.41 19.60 -11.16
CA MET A 72 18.71 20.25 -11.21
C MET A 72 19.50 19.82 -9.98
N THR A 73 20.58 19.06 -10.18
CA THR A 73 21.44 18.58 -9.10
C THR A 73 22.52 19.60 -8.76
N VAL A 74 23.04 20.28 -9.79
CA VAL A 74 24.09 21.29 -9.64
C VAL A 74 23.66 22.56 -10.39
N PRO A 75 23.59 23.73 -9.72
CA PRO A 75 23.27 24.98 -10.40
C PRO A 75 24.42 25.41 -11.31
N ALA A 76 24.10 26.20 -12.34
CA ALA A 76 25.12 26.80 -13.19
C ALA A 76 26.03 27.72 -12.35
N GLN A 77 27.33 27.63 -12.60
CA GLN A 77 28.35 28.35 -11.83
C GLN A 77 29.15 29.25 -12.75
N VAL A 78 29.57 30.39 -12.23
CA VAL A 78 30.51 31.27 -12.91
C VAL A 78 31.81 31.23 -12.14
N THR A 79 32.87 30.78 -12.80
CA THR A 79 34.23 30.83 -12.26
C THR A 79 35.08 31.81 -13.07
N TYR A 80 36.10 32.35 -12.41
CA TYR A 80 37.03 33.30 -12.99
C TYR A 80 38.40 32.65 -13.03
N GLU A 81 38.96 32.56 -14.23
CA GLU A 81 40.29 32.02 -14.45
C GLU A 81 41.24 33.13 -14.86
N VAL A 82 42.40 33.17 -14.22
CA VAL A 82 43.46 34.13 -14.53
C VAL A 82 44.23 33.62 -15.74
N VAL A 83 44.19 34.38 -16.84
CA VAL A 83 45.05 34.17 -18.00
C VAL A 83 46.32 35.00 -17.77
N PRO A 84 47.50 34.36 -17.66
CA PRO A 84 48.73 35.06 -17.33
C PRO A 84 49.14 36.04 -18.44
N ALA A 85 49.91 37.07 -18.06
CA ALA A 85 50.46 38.02 -19.02
C ALA A 85 51.44 37.34 -19.99
N ILE A 86 51.35 37.71 -21.27
CA ILE A 86 52.32 37.29 -22.28
C ILE A 86 53.43 38.33 -22.34
N THR A 87 54.64 37.92 -22.00
CA THR A 87 55.82 38.77 -22.00
C THR A 87 56.77 38.38 -23.13
N ARG A 88 57.60 39.34 -23.54
CA ARG A 88 58.69 39.10 -24.49
C ARG A 88 59.91 39.90 -24.07
N THR A 89 61.06 39.25 -24.13
CA THR A 89 62.35 39.93 -23.97
C THR A 89 62.70 40.66 -25.25
N VAL A 90 62.86 41.97 -25.14
CA VAL A 90 63.34 42.85 -26.20
C VAL A 90 64.76 43.28 -25.85
N TYR A 91 65.66 43.18 -26.83
CA TYR A 91 67.02 43.68 -26.66
C TYR A 91 67.14 45.05 -27.30
N HIS A 92 67.60 46.04 -26.54
CA HIS A 92 67.99 47.33 -27.08
C HIS A 92 69.49 47.57 -26.79
N THR A 93 70.15 48.32 -27.67
CA THR A 93 71.55 48.66 -27.50
C THR A 93 71.64 50.00 -26.78
N VAL A 94 72.20 50.01 -25.57
CA VAL A 94 72.41 51.24 -24.80
C VAL A 94 73.88 51.60 -24.83
N LYS A 95 74.18 52.89 -24.98
CA LYS A 95 75.53 53.43 -24.80
C LYS A 95 75.80 53.51 -23.30
N VAL A 96 76.74 52.72 -22.82
CA VAL A 96 77.08 52.64 -21.38
C VAL A 96 78.25 53.55 -21.03
N ASP A 97 79.10 53.83 -22.03
CA ASP A 97 80.26 54.72 -21.89
C ASP A 97 80.35 55.59 -23.15
N ASP A 98 80.42 56.90 -22.94
CA ASP A 98 80.57 57.88 -24.02
C ASP A 98 81.94 57.78 -24.71
N GLY A 99 82.90 57.08 -24.08
CA GLY A 99 84.27 57.04 -24.53
C GLY A 99 84.92 58.42 -24.39
N GLY A 100 85.99 58.66 -25.14
CA GLY A 100 86.69 59.94 -25.14
C GLY A 100 88.18 59.80 -24.83
N TYR A 101 88.77 60.89 -24.37
CA TYR A 101 90.21 60.97 -24.15
C TYR A 101 90.55 60.64 -22.70
N SER A 102 91.43 59.66 -22.52
CA SER A 102 92.08 59.39 -21.24
C SER A 102 93.58 59.73 -21.34
N TRP A 103 94.21 59.97 -20.19
CA TRP A 103 95.65 60.12 -20.12
C TRP A 103 96.26 58.84 -19.54
N GLU A 104 97.14 58.20 -20.31
CA GLU A 104 97.80 56.95 -19.93
C GLU A 104 99.32 57.10 -20.07
N TRP A 105 100.08 56.63 -19.08
CA TRP A 105 101.54 56.58 -19.17
C TRP A 105 101.98 55.37 -20.01
N ARG A 106 102.77 55.61 -21.05
CA ARG A 106 103.34 54.55 -21.91
C ARG A 106 104.87 54.65 -21.96
N LEU A 107 105.53 53.52 -22.13
CA LEU A 107 106.98 53.43 -22.33
C LEU A 107 107.27 53.29 -23.82
N ILE A 108 107.83 54.33 -24.42
CA ILE A 108 108.18 54.35 -25.84
C ILE A 108 109.69 54.57 -25.91
N HIS A 109 110.42 53.62 -26.52
CA HIS A 109 111.89 53.63 -26.61
C HIS A 109 112.60 53.87 -25.25
N GLY A 110 112.13 53.24 -24.19
CA GLY A 110 112.73 53.32 -22.84
C GLY A 110 112.42 54.59 -22.04
N ARG A 111 111.57 55.49 -22.53
CA ARG A 111 111.15 56.73 -21.83
C ARG A 111 109.68 56.67 -21.45
N LYS A 112 109.33 57.14 -20.24
CA LYS A 112 107.95 57.21 -19.74
C LYS A 112 107.29 58.51 -20.24
N VAL A 113 106.29 58.37 -21.12
CA VAL A 113 105.59 59.48 -21.79
C VAL A 113 104.11 59.43 -21.43
N LEU A 114 103.50 60.60 -21.15
CA LEU A 114 102.06 60.70 -20.93
C LEU A 114 101.35 60.86 -22.29
N CYS A 115 100.55 59.88 -22.67
CA CYS A 115 99.85 59.87 -23.94
C CYS A 115 98.36 60.13 -23.72
N LYS A 116 97.78 60.97 -24.59
CA LYS A 116 96.32 61.16 -24.68
C LYS A 116 95.75 60.05 -25.55
N VAL A 117 95.16 59.03 -24.93
CA VAL A 117 94.61 57.85 -25.62
C VAL A 117 93.13 58.07 -25.86
N TRP A 118 92.67 57.79 -27.08
CA TRP A 118 91.25 57.85 -27.42
C TRP A 118 90.61 56.47 -27.28
N HIS A 119 89.55 56.40 -26.47
CA HIS A 119 88.72 55.21 -26.30
C HIS A 119 87.41 55.36 -27.08
N LYS A 120 87.01 54.28 -27.75
CA LYS A 120 85.73 54.18 -28.44
C LYS A 120 84.59 54.12 -27.42
N ALA A 121 83.46 54.71 -27.76
CA ALA A 121 82.22 54.53 -27.01
C ALA A 121 81.89 53.03 -26.89
N ARG A 122 81.47 52.60 -25.70
CA ARG A 122 81.07 51.21 -25.45
C ARG A 122 79.55 51.12 -25.43
N TYR A 123 79.05 50.12 -26.14
CA TYR A 123 77.64 49.80 -26.23
C TYR A 123 77.41 48.41 -25.66
N GLU A 124 76.32 48.25 -24.94
CA GLU A 124 75.92 46.98 -24.36
C GLU A 124 74.49 46.65 -24.75
N ARG A 125 74.21 45.34 -24.89
CA ARG A 125 72.86 44.84 -25.17
C ARG A 125 72.16 44.59 -23.84
N VAL A 126 71.18 45.42 -23.54
CA VAL A 126 70.35 45.27 -22.35
C VAL A 126 69.08 44.52 -22.72
N ALA A 127 68.71 43.55 -21.90
CA ALA A 127 67.46 42.80 -22.03
C ALA A 127 66.36 43.47 -21.20
N GLU A 128 65.26 43.83 -21.85
CA GLU A 128 64.07 44.38 -21.21
C GLU A 128 62.88 43.45 -21.44
N THR A 129 62.16 43.11 -20.37
CA THR A 129 60.95 42.29 -20.46
C THR A 129 59.74 43.20 -20.64
N VAL A 130 59.16 43.19 -21.84
CA VAL A 130 57.98 43.99 -22.18
C VAL A 130 56.74 43.09 -22.17
N VAL A 131 55.67 43.57 -21.53
CA VAL A 131 54.36 42.91 -21.53
C VAL A 131 53.69 43.19 -22.87
N ILE A 132 53.48 42.16 -23.69
CA ILE A 132 52.77 42.26 -24.98
C ILE A 132 51.27 42.25 -24.74
N GLN A 133 50.82 41.37 -23.85
CA GLN A 133 49.42 41.25 -23.49
C GLN A 133 49.32 41.22 -21.96
N PRO A 134 48.57 42.15 -21.35
CA PRO A 134 48.42 42.18 -19.91
C PRO A 134 47.68 40.94 -19.42
N GLU A 135 47.91 40.61 -18.15
CA GLU A 135 47.11 39.62 -17.44
C GLU A 135 45.64 40.01 -17.52
N ARG A 136 44.78 39.02 -17.74
CA ARG A 136 43.34 39.24 -17.76
C ARG A 136 42.60 38.09 -17.09
N THR A 137 41.46 38.42 -16.51
CA THR A 137 40.55 37.41 -15.98
C THR A 137 39.53 37.04 -17.04
N ARG A 138 39.37 35.74 -17.32
CA ARG A 138 38.29 35.25 -18.19
C ARG A 138 37.15 34.66 -17.37
N ARG A 139 35.92 34.99 -17.76
CA ARG A 139 34.70 34.40 -17.19
C ARG A 139 34.46 33.04 -17.85
N VAL A 140 34.43 31.99 -17.05
CA VAL A 140 34.08 30.62 -17.49
C VAL A 140 32.74 30.25 -16.87
N VAL A 141 31.79 29.88 -17.72
CA VAL A 141 30.44 29.45 -17.29
C VAL A 141 30.40 27.93 -17.29
N ILE A 142 30.19 27.35 -16.12
CA ILE A 142 29.97 25.92 -15.92
C ILE A 142 28.45 25.70 -15.97
N PRO A 143 27.92 24.91 -16.92
CA PRO A 143 26.49 24.73 -17.08
C PRO A 143 25.88 23.95 -15.90
N ALA A 144 24.57 24.12 -15.70
CA ALA A 144 23.82 23.35 -14.72
C ALA A 144 23.77 21.86 -15.11
N GLN A 145 23.80 20.98 -14.11
CA GLN A 145 23.66 19.54 -14.30
C GLN A 145 22.28 19.09 -13.85
N TYR A 146 21.68 18.19 -14.63
CA TYR A 146 20.34 17.67 -14.43
C TYR A 146 20.36 16.16 -14.38
N ASP A 147 19.68 15.58 -13.40
CA ASP A 147 19.52 14.15 -13.25
C ASP A 147 18.05 13.75 -13.27
N ARG A 148 17.78 12.49 -13.65
CA ARG A 148 16.46 11.90 -13.59
C ARG A 148 16.34 11.08 -12.32
N ILE A 149 15.43 11.49 -11.45
CA ILE A 149 15.14 10.79 -10.21
C ILE A 149 13.78 10.14 -10.33
N ALA A 150 13.70 8.86 -9.99
CA ALA A 150 12.43 8.15 -9.87
C ALA A 150 11.75 8.57 -8.57
N GLN A 151 10.59 9.20 -8.70
CA GLN A 151 9.74 9.54 -7.56
C GLN A 151 8.56 8.56 -7.51
N GLU A 152 8.30 8.00 -6.33
CA GLU A 152 7.11 7.20 -6.10
C GLU A 152 5.87 8.11 -6.09
N VAL A 153 4.86 7.72 -6.87
CA VAL A 153 3.60 8.44 -7.01
C VAL A 153 2.45 7.46 -6.86
N LEU A 154 1.42 7.87 -6.12
CA LEU A 154 0.17 7.14 -6.02
C LEU A 154 -0.56 7.19 -7.37
N VAL A 155 -0.65 6.05 -8.05
CA VAL A 155 -1.32 5.94 -9.36
C VAL A 155 -2.80 5.64 -9.16
N ARG A 156 -3.11 4.73 -8.23
CA ARG A 156 -4.48 4.40 -7.87
C ARG A 156 -4.62 4.38 -6.36
N PRO A 157 -5.54 5.17 -5.77
CA PRO A 157 -5.77 5.13 -4.34
C PRO A 157 -6.38 3.79 -3.93
N GLU A 158 -6.32 3.50 -2.64
CA GLU A 158 -7.04 2.39 -2.04
C GLU A 158 -8.54 2.53 -2.34
N GLN A 159 -9.20 1.43 -2.66
CA GLN A 159 -10.64 1.40 -2.89
C GLN A 159 -11.33 0.48 -1.89
N ARG A 160 -12.45 0.95 -1.37
CA ARG A 160 -13.35 0.17 -0.52
C ARG A 160 -14.62 -0.10 -1.29
N ARG A 161 -14.92 -1.37 -1.54
CA ARG A 161 -16.18 -1.80 -2.13
C ARG A 161 -17.05 -2.42 -1.04
N VAL A 162 -18.24 -1.85 -0.85
CA VAL A 162 -19.26 -2.43 0.04
C VAL A 162 -20.25 -3.18 -0.83
N ILE A 163 -20.41 -4.48 -0.55
CA ILE A 163 -21.37 -5.35 -1.20
C ILE A 163 -22.46 -5.67 -0.18
N ASP A 164 -23.67 -5.18 -0.46
CA ASP A 164 -24.84 -5.48 0.36
C ASP A 164 -25.39 -6.86 0.00
N ILE A 165 -25.39 -7.76 0.99
CA ILE A 165 -25.95 -9.10 0.87
C ILE A 165 -27.37 -9.05 1.47
N PRO A 166 -28.42 -9.22 0.66
CA PRO A 166 -29.80 -9.13 1.15
C PRO A 166 -30.14 -10.27 2.10
N ALA A 167 -31.19 -10.08 2.89
CA ALA A 167 -31.70 -11.12 3.78
C ALA A 167 -32.20 -12.32 2.98
N ALA A 168 -31.86 -13.53 3.44
CA ALA A 168 -32.37 -14.77 2.85
C ALA A 168 -33.55 -15.29 3.68
N TYR A 169 -34.65 -15.60 2.99
CA TYR A 169 -35.85 -16.16 3.58
C TYR A 169 -36.04 -17.60 3.12
N GLN A 170 -36.61 -18.40 4.00
CA GLN A 170 -37.03 -19.76 3.69
C GLN A 170 -38.44 -19.98 4.20
N THR A 171 -39.30 -20.51 3.34
CA THR A 171 -40.66 -20.89 3.72
C THR A 171 -40.62 -22.19 4.51
N VAL A 172 -41.03 -22.14 5.78
CA VAL A 172 -41.10 -23.30 6.67
C VAL A 172 -42.56 -23.67 6.92
N ALA A 173 -42.88 -24.96 6.85
CA ALA A 173 -44.20 -25.47 7.19
C ALA A 173 -44.29 -25.74 8.70
N ARG A 174 -45.25 -25.11 9.38
CA ARG A 174 -45.53 -25.31 10.81
C ARG A 174 -46.93 -25.90 10.98
N ARG A 175 -47.03 -27.00 11.72
CA ARG A 175 -48.33 -27.57 12.10
C ARG A 175 -48.90 -26.80 13.29
N VAL A 176 -50.12 -26.31 13.15
CA VAL A 176 -50.83 -25.58 14.20
C VAL A 176 -52.11 -26.32 14.54
N LEU A 177 -52.39 -26.45 15.82
CA LEU A 177 -53.66 -27.00 16.30
C LEU A 177 -54.75 -25.95 16.08
N VAL A 178 -55.71 -26.26 15.20
CA VAL A 178 -56.82 -25.35 14.88
C VAL A 178 -58.00 -25.61 15.80
N ARG A 179 -58.20 -26.87 16.16
CA ARG A 179 -59.25 -27.29 17.09
C ARG A 179 -58.76 -28.41 17.96
N GLU A 180 -58.85 -28.19 19.27
CA GLU A 180 -58.59 -29.22 20.26
C GLU A 180 -59.57 -30.38 20.09
N GLY A 181 -59.05 -31.61 20.16
CA GLY A 181 -59.88 -32.78 20.25
C GLY A 181 -60.70 -32.75 21.54
N SER A 182 -61.91 -33.28 21.50
CA SER A 182 -62.78 -33.37 22.68
C SER A 182 -63.22 -34.81 22.90
N SER A 183 -63.27 -35.19 24.18
CA SER A 183 -63.86 -36.44 24.63
C SER A 183 -65.25 -36.17 25.17
N GLY A 184 -66.25 -36.87 24.63
CA GLY A 184 -67.64 -36.73 25.06
C GLY A 184 -68.35 -38.08 25.14
N TRP A 185 -69.51 -38.07 25.76
CA TRP A 185 -70.38 -39.24 25.86
C TRP A 185 -71.58 -39.04 24.93
N ARG A 186 -71.69 -39.89 23.90
CA ARG A 186 -72.85 -39.87 23.00
C ARG A 186 -73.85 -40.90 23.49
N ARG A 187 -75.09 -40.49 23.70
CA ARG A 187 -76.16 -41.42 24.04
C ARG A 187 -76.40 -42.37 22.87
N VAL A 188 -76.45 -43.67 23.16
CA VAL A 188 -76.74 -44.72 22.19
C VAL A 188 -77.82 -45.63 22.72
N HIS A 189 -78.70 -46.08 21.82
CA HIS A 189 -79.73 -47.04 22.16
C HIS A 189 -79.21 -48.45 21.86
N ILE A 190 -79.02 -49.26 22.89
CA ILE A 190 -78.60 -50.66 22.77
C ILE A 190 -79.82 -51.54 23.08
N PRO A 191 -80.41 -52.20 22.06
CA PRO A 191 -81.62 -52.99 22.23
C PRO A 191 -81.46 -54.04 23.34
N ARG A 192 -82.46 -54.13 24.22
CA ARG A 192 -82.51 -55.01 25.42
C ARG A 192 -81.59 -54.63 26.59
N HIS A 193 -80.78 -53.58 26.48
CA HIS A 193 -79.91 -53.12 27.57
C HIS A 193 -80.31 -51.76 28.16
N CYS A 194 -80.89 -50.86 27.36
CA CYS A 194 -81.27 -49.51 27.77
C CYS A 194 -82.71 -49.25 27.29
N GLN A 195 -83.61 -48.77 28.15
CA GLN A 195 -85.00 -48.46 27.81
C GLN A 195 -85.16 -46.95 27.67
N ASP A 196 -85.86 -46.49 26.63
CA ASP A 196 -86.09 -45.06 26.35
C ASP A 196 -86.65 -44.28 27.55
#